data_AF-A0AAD9YYK8-F1
#
_entry.id   AF-A0AAD9YYK8-F1
#
_cell.length_a   1.000
_cell.length_b   1.000
_cell.length_c   1.000
_cell.angle_alpha   90.00
_cell.angle_beta   90.00
_cell.angle_gamma   90.00
#
_symmetry.space_group_name_H-M   'P 1'
#
loop_
_entity.id
_entity.type
_entity.pdbx_description
1 polymer ?
#
loop_
_entity_poly.entity_id
_entity_poly.type
_entity_poly.pdbx_seq_one_letter_code
_entity_poly.pdbx_strand_id
1 'polypeptide(L)'
;MSGPSALKPSEDLQEWVEKTAISTGATLTVDIRRLEIRRDIQLRPGISLALNKVTGKVAALSQKRGQPRSKSCATCMVGEPFTECVVLPGQLTNKSLDWEQAFKNFNDRDFLTIQKPIVDLNQAFKEFQTLEVRTWTDICRQPGASEYFVQPSGMLDSLLAHHLHQPSMTTTKLKDGATADSSNGCIRMIMNNGYKQGETLIFDHLHRRSKKSDGVKTYPHEILQCHEGFTRQIYESMTSPVVIIYGQTVQERVLRHMQIEHTIFPPWDRADGVFLVLFHEKSFSNAEPGHKIRRIGLFASHPQRLFYEPQDSPIAQMQDKIIGIATEMVPGAVPVIEKYYSKKKWLSNNVTTLKSFAQINTDIPLDEMTSLQDLSLSTSTTGPEPTKRSSSLLRPVLTFSECPHSVKTLLDEVLPSAIQALRSDKSEWKHFSDVPADVLKWLEVVKQSVFPNFEIIELEDISKALDQTLFKSNVHGNGNLSNKKAILKLMLAQQEQLQATSGNYPNLFFVRLEASEVSIKCQKCAEPFPTDESPRWATNRPNYYYMKLVRCHSKTCNGAQRFGVPVDPDIPYLSAKSGSCSQLLQTEARLSTVDLRPFLTQTKDTDIIIES
;
A
#
# COMPACT_ATOMS: atom_id res chain seq x y z
N MET A 1 52.05 1.17 -15.48
CA MET A 1 50.79 0.42 -15.65
C MET A 1 50.05 0.48 -14.33
N SER A 2 49.01 1.30 -14.29
CA SER A 2 48.24 1.66 -13.10
C SER A 2 46.77 1.49 -13.50
N GLY A 3 46.02 0.67 -12.75
CA GLY A 3 44.60 0.43 -13.03
C GLY A 3 43.73 1.67 -12.79
N PRO A 4 42.52 1.74 -13.39
CA PRO A 4 41.68 2.92 -13.27
C PRO A 4 41.05 3.00 -11.87
N SER A 5 41.29 4.13 -11.23
CA SER A 5 40.66 4.61 -9.99
C SER A 5 39.16 4.87 -10.21
N ALA A 6 38.32 4.39 -9.29
CA ALA A 6 36.89 4.69 -9.26
C ALA A 6 36.64 6.16 -8.86
N LEU A 7 35.92 6.91 -9.70
CA LEU A 7 35.54 8.32 -9.51
C LEU A 7 34.10 8.46 -8.98
N LYS A 8 33.80 9.60 -8.34
CA LYS A 8 32.53 9.86 -7.63
C LYS A 8 31.39 10.25 -8.61
N PRO A 9 30.10 10.07 -8.24
CA PRO A 9 28.95 10.26 -9.14
C PRO A 9 28.78 11.65 -9.79
N SER A 10 29.40 12.70 -9.24
CA SER A 10 29.38 14.05 -9.82
C SER A 10 30.40 14.25 -10.94
N GLU A 11 31.46 13.45 -10.98
CA GLU A 11 32.54 13.56 -11.97
C GLU A 11 32.11 13.00 -13.34
N ASP A 12 31.24 11.98 -13.36
CA ASP A 12 30.70 11.37 -14.59
C ASP A 12 29.88 12.33 -15.47
N LEU A 13 29.11 13.24 -14.86
CA LEU A 13 28.24 14.15 -15.61
C LEU A 13 29.05 15.27 -16.28
N GLN A 14 30.04 15.81 -15.56
CA GLN A 14 30.87 16.87 -16.10
C GLN A 14 31.77 16.34 -17.23
N GLU A 15 32.40 15.18 -17.06
CA GLU A 15 33.22 14.56 -18.09
C GLU A 15 32.37 14.21 -19.34
N TRP A 16 31.15 13.73 -19.16
CA TRP A 16 30.22 13.48 -20.26
C TRP A 16 29.79 14.76 -20.98
N VAL A 17 29.48 15.83 -20.24
CA VAL A 17 29.10 17.13 -20.81
C VAL A 17 30.27 17.76 -21.56
N GLU A 18 31.49 17.70 -21.02
CA GLU A 18 32.71 18.20 -21.66
C GLU A 18 33.04 17.42 -22.94
N LYS A 19 32.98 16.08 -22.91
CA LYS A 19 33.16 15.24 -24.11
C LYS A 19 32.11 15.51 -25.18
N THR A 20 30.87 15.79 -24.77
CA THR A 20 29.78 16.13 -25.67
C THR A 20 29.95 17.54 -26.24
N ALA A 21 30.43 18.51 -25.45
CA ALA A 21 30.72 19.85 -25.90
C ALA A 21 31.88 19.87 -26.92
N ILE A 22 32.93 19.09 -26.66
CA ILE A 22 34.07 18.91 -27.58
C ILE A 22 33.62 18.26 -28.89
N SER A 23 32.80 17.20 -28.85
CA SER A 23 32.34 16.50 -30.05
C SER A 23 31.33 17.28 -30.89
N THR A 24 30.71 18.33 -30.31
CA THR A 24 29.68 19.14 -30.97
C THR A 24 30.12 20.57 -31.28
N GLY A 25 31.35 20.96 -30.90
CA GLY A 25 31.88 22.32 -31.09
C GLY A 25 31.24 23.38 -30.18
N ALA A 26 30.58 22.97 -29.09
CA ALA A 26 29.92 23.86 -28.16
C ALA A 26 30.88 24.37 -27.08
N THR A 27 30.71 25.63 -26.64
CA THR A 27 31.51 26.24 -25.57
C THR A 27 30.74 26.24 -24.25
N LEU A 28 31.29 25.62 -23.21
CA LEU A 28 30.68 25.63 -21.88
C LEU A 28 30.84 27.01 -21.23
N THR A 29 29.76 27.59 -20.71
CA THR A 29 29.78 28.94 -20.12
C THR A 29 29.57 28.96 -18.60
N VAL A 30 29.23 27.84 -17.95
CA VAL A 30 29.00 27.79 -16.48
C VAL A 30 29.37 26.42 -15.89
N ASP A 31 29.92 26.43 -14.67
CA ASP A 31 30.23 25.25 -13.84
C ASP A 31 28.95 24.54 -13.34
N ILE A 32 28.81 23.27 -13.69
CA ILE A 32 27.61 22.44 -13.55
C ILE A 32 27.53 21.65 -12.23
N ARG A 33 28.55 21.72 -11.38
CA ARG A 33 28.69 20.92 -10.14
C ARG A 33 27.64 21.19 -9.04
N ARG A 34 26.71 22.13 -9.23
CA ARG A 34 25.72 22.59 -8.23
C ARG A 34 24.25 22.32 -8.59
N LEU A 35 23.96 21.57 -9.65
CA LEU A 35 22.60 21.37 -10.13
C LEU A 35 22.12 19.93 -9.93
N GLU A 36 21.04 19.73 -9.16
CA GLU A 36 20.28 18.48 -9.14
C GLU A 36 19.44 18.39 -10.42
N ILE A 37 19.86 17.57 -11.38
CA ILE A 37 19.13 17.34 -12.63
C ILE A 37 18.79 15.84 -12.70
N ARG A 38 17.49 15.53 -12.79
CA ARG A 38 17.03 14.19 -13.17
C ARG A 38 17.33 13.96 -14.65
N ARG A 39 17.99 12.85 -14.93
CA ARG A 39 18.32 12.37 -16.29
C ARG A 39 17.01 12.18 -17.05
N ASP A 40 16.95 12.77 -18.27
CA ASP A 40 16.17 12.34 -19.46
C ASP A 40 15.93 13.52 -20.44
N ILE A 41 16.98 14.25 -20.83
CA ILE A 41 16.88 15.28 -21.89
C ILE A 41 17.90 14.95 -22.98
N GLN A 42 17.42 14.63 -24.18
CA GLN A 42 18.24 14.58 -25.39
C GLN A 42 18.06 15.89 -26.17
N LEU A 43 19.13 16.67 -26.33
CA LEU A 43 19.17 17.85 -27.18
C LEU A 43 19.78 17.50 -28.55
N ARG A 44 19.25 18.09 -29.64
CA ARG A 44 19.76 17.91 -31.00
C ARG A 44 21.01 18.77 -31.27
N PRO A 45 21.86 18.40 -32.24
CA PRO A 45 22.98 19.25 -32.69
C PRO A 45 22.49 20.56 -33.32
N GLY A 46 23.18 21.67 -33.03
CA GLY A 46 23.02 22.94 -33.75
C GLY A 46 22.16 24.02 -33.08
N ILE A 47 21.71 23.85 -31.82
CA ILE A 47 20.94 24.88 -31.11
C ILE A 47 21.67 25.27 -29.82
N SER A 48 22.09 26.54 -29.74
CA SER A 48 22.60 27.14 -28.51
C SER A 48 21.43 27.65 -27.66
N LEU A 49 21.22 27.04 -26.49
CA LEU A 49 20.22 27.47 -25.52
C LEU A 49 20.91 27.75 -24.19
N ALA A 50 20.84 29.01 -23.75
CA ALA A 50 21.27 29.39 -22.42
C ALA A 50 20.39 28.69 -21.36
N LEU A 51 21.01 28.06 -20.36
CA LEU A 51 20.35 27.19 -19.38
C LEU A 51 19.26 27.93 -18.56
N ASN A 52 19.41 29.24 -18.37
CA ASN A 52 18.39 30.11 -17.76
C ASN A 52 17.07 30.16 -18.55
N LYS A 53 17.09 29.88 -19.86
CA LYS A 53 15.87 29.72 -20.68
C LYS A 53 15.26 28.32 -20.56
N VAL A 54 16.05 27.31 -20.17
CA VAL A 54 15.58 25.93 -19.96
C VAL A 54 14.95 25.79 -18.57
N THR A 55 15.58 26.31 -17.53
CA THR A 55 14.97 26.37 -16.18
C THR A 55 13.73 27.26 -16.16
N GLY A 56 13.72 28.36 -16.92
CA GLY A 56 12.52 29.19 -17.13
C GLY A 56 11.37 28.44 -17.82
N LYS A 57 11.66 27.55 -18.79
CA LYS A 57 10.64 26.72 -19.46
C LYS A 57 10.14 25.56 -18.62
N VAL A 58 11.00 24.92 -17.83
CA VAL A 58 10.60 23.86 -16.88
C VAL A 58 9.79 24.45 -15.72
N ALA A 59 10.17 25.65 -15.24
CA ALA A 59 9.40 26.41 -14.26
C ALA A 59 8.06 26.91 -14.83
N ALA A 60 8.02 27.40 -16.09
CA ALA A 60 6.78 27.82 -16.76
C ALA A 60 5.84 26.64 -17.07
N LEU A 61 6.38 25.46 -17.43
CA LEU A 61 5.61 24.22 -17.58
C LEU A 61 5.07 23.72 -16.23
N SER A 62 5.78 24.00 -15.14
CA SER A 62 5.32 23.70 -13.77
C SER A 62 4.34 24.75 -13.21
N GLN A 63 4.39 26.00 -13.71
CA GLN A 63 3.57 27.13 -13.24
C GLN A 63 2.32 27.43 -14.10
N LYS A 64 2.11 26.75 -15.24
CA LYS A 64 0.87 26.84 -16.02
C LYS A 64 -0.28 26.01 -15.40
N ARG A 65 -0.47 26.16 -14.08
CA ARG A 65 -1.67 25.74 -13.34
C ARG A 65 -2.69 26.89 -13.36
N GLY A 66 -3.43 26.99 -14.45
CA GLY A 66 -4.87 27.34 -14.48
C GLY A 66 -5.46 28.56 -13.76
N GLN A 67 -4.70 29.52 -13.20
CA GLN A 67 -5.25 30.82 -12.79
C GLN A 67 -4.26 31.96 -13.04
N PRO A 68 -4.65 33.06 -13.71
CA PRO A 68 -3.83 34.25 -13.80
C PRO A 68 -3.70 34.88 -12.41
N ARG A 69 -2.49 34.87 -11.83
CA ARG A 69 -2.21 35.73 -10.68
C ARG A 69 -1.99 37.17 -11.18
N SER A 70 -2.65 38.11 -10.53
CA SER A 70 -2.50 39.56 -10.75
C SER A 70 -1.22 40.15 -10.12
N LYS A 71 -0.30 39.33 -9.60
CA LYS A 71 0.95 39.81 -8.96
C LYS A 71 2.14 38.94 -9.36
N SER A 72 3.28 39.60 -9.56
CA SER A 72 4.55 39.04 -9.99
C SER A 72 5.13 38.01 -8.99
N CYS A 73 5.86 37.03 -9.53
CA CYS A 73 6.62 36.03 -8.79
C CYS A 73 7.78 36.69 -8.03
N ALA A 74 7.87 36.53 -6.72
CA ALA A 74 8.91 37.13 -5.86
C ALA A 74 10.34 36.67 -6.20
N THR A 75 10.50 35.55 -6.91
CA THR A 75 11.80 35.00 -7.34
C THR A 75 12.22 35.51 -8.73
N CYS A 76 11.29 36.11 -9.47
CA CYS A 76 11.44 36.44 -10.88
C CYS A 76 11.44 37.98 -11.00
N MET A 77 12.60 38.65 -10.88
CA MET A 77 12.70 40.12 -11.03
C MET A 77 12.55 40.59 -12.50
N VAL A 78 11.64 40.01 -13.28
CA VAL A 78 11.37 40.40 -14.67
C VAL A 78 9.96 40.98 -14.72
N GLY A 79 9.89 42.28 -14.97
CA GLY A 79 8.72 43.14 -14.72
C GLY A 79 7.59 43.12 -15.74
N GLU A 80 7.46 42.11 -16.60
CA GLU A 80 6.40 42.06 -17.62
C GLU A 80 5.78 40.65 -17.67
N PRO A 81 4.43 40.50 -17.69
CA PRO A 81 3.79 39.22 -17.94
C PRO A 81 4.06 38.76 -19.37
N PHE A 82 4.37 37.49 -19.57
CA PHE A 82 4.56 36.89 -20.90
C PHE A 82 3.28 37.06 -21.73
N THR A 83 3.27 38.02 -22.66
CA THR A 83 2.12 38.38 -23.49
C THR A 83 1.93 37.45 -24.70
N GLU A 84 2.93 36.63 -25.04
CA GLU A 84 2.84 35.78 -26.24
C GLU A 84 3.41 34.37 -25.98
N CYS A 85 2.59 33.35 -26.25
CA CYS A 85 3.08 31.99 -26.36
C CYS A 85 3.92 31.88 -27.64
N VAL A 86 5.22 31.69 -27.50
CA VAL A 86 6.11 31.34 -28.61
C VAL A 86 5.72 29.94 -29.10
N VAL A 87 4.98 29.87 -30.20
CA VAL A 87 4.83 28.64 -31.00
C VAL A 87 6.18 28.37 -31.65
N LEU A 88 6.88 27.33 -31.21
CA LEU A 88 8.04 26.82 -31.95
C LEU A 88 7.50 26.04 -33.14
N PRO A 89 7.79 26.44 -34.40
CA PRO A 89 7.46 25.64 -35.56
C PRO A 89 8.44 24.46 -35.60
N GLY A 90 8.19 23.45 -34.77
CA GLY A 90 8.85 22.17 -34.85
C GLY A 90 8.11 21.32 -35.87
N GLN A 91 8.74 21.04 -37.01
CA GLN A 91 8.33 19.92 -37.85
C GLN A 91 8.17 18.68 -36.94
N LEU A 92 6.97 18.10 -36.93
CA LEU A 92 6.70 16.81 -36.30
C LEU A 92 7.82 15.84 -36.69
N THR A 93 8.62 15.45 -35.72
CA THR A 93 9.74 14.53 -35.98
C THR A 93 9.17 13.21 -36.49
N ASN A 94 9.87 12.44 -37.33
CA ASN A 94 9.39 11.14 -37.83
C ASN A 94 8.86 10.19 -36.72
N LYS A 95 9.31 10.36 -35.46
CA LYS A 95 8.80 9.60 -34.30
C LYS A 95 7.36 9.96 -33.88
N SER A 96 6.93 11.22 -34.03
CA SER A 96 5.54 11.60 -33.71
C SER A 96 4.58 11.11 -34.77
N LEU A 97 4.98 11.16 -36.06
CA LEU A 97 4.23 10.56 -37.17
C LEU A 97 4.06 9.04 -37.00
N ASP A 98 5.11 8.34 -36.54
CA ASP A 98 5.05 6.90 -36.25
C ASP A 98 4.05 6.56 -35.12
N TRP A 99 4.01 7.34 -34.04
CA TRP A 99 3.03 7.11 -32.96
C TRP A 99 1.60 7.50 -33.35
N GLU A 100 1.42 8.57 -34.11
CA GLU A 100 0.10 8.96 -34.63
C GLU A 100 -0.49 7.86 -35.51
N GLN A 101 0.32 7.30 -36.42
CA GLN A 101 -0.08 6.16 -37.24
C GLN A 101 -0.33 4.91 -36.38
N ALA A 102 0.49 4.66 -35.36
CA ALA A 102 0.28 3.53 -34.45
C ALA A 102 -1.05 3.65 -33.67
N PHE A 103 -1.41 4.85 -33.21
CA PHE A 103 -2.70 5.09 -32.55
C PHE A 103 -3.88 4.96 -33.50
N LYS A 104 -3.73 5.45 -34.75
CA LYS A 104 -4.73 5.25 -35.79
C LYS A 104 -4.96 3.75 -36.07
N ASN A 105 -3.87 3.01 -36.30
CA ASN A 105 -3.93 1.56 -36.51
C ASN A 105 -4.52 0.82 -35.29
N PHE A 106 -4.26 1.30 -34.08
CA PHE A 106 -4.84 0.74 -32.86
C PHE A 106 -6.35 0.98 -32.78
N ASN A 107 -6.80 2.19 -33.13
CA ASN A 107 -8.21 2.57 -33.10
C ASN A 107 -9.03 1.87 -34.20
N ASP A 108 -8.43 1.64 -35.36
CA ASP A 108 -9.09 1.00 -36.51
C ASP A 108 -9.03 -0.55 -36.45
N ARG A 109 -8.35 -1.12 -35.44
CA ARG A 109 -8.16 -2.58 -35.30
C ARG A 109 -9.45 -3.25 -34.83
N ASP A 110 -9.82 -4.34 -35.50
CA ASP A 110 -10.78 -5.30 -34.97
C ASP A 110 -10.07 -6.26 -34.00
N PHE A 111 -10.31 -6.08 -32.70
CA PHE A 111 -9.69 -6.93 -31.68
C PHE A 111 -10.30 -8.33 -31.61
N LEU A 112 -11.44 -8.59 -32.25
CA LEU A 112 -12.09 -9.91 -32.22
C LEU A 112 -11.36 -10.94 -33.09
N THR A 113 -10.56 -10.48 -34.07
CA THR A 113 -9.81 -11.35 -34.99
C THR A 113 -8.50 -11.89 -34.41
N ILE A 114 -8.08 -11.35 -33.26
CA ILE A 114 -6.88 -11.79 -32.55
C ILE A 114 -6.97 -13.29 -32.28
N GLN A 115 -5.92 -14.02 -32.65
CA GLN A 115 -5.79 -15.44 -32.29
C GLN A 115 -5.67 -15.59 -30.77
N LYS A 116 -6.54 -16.39 -30.14
CA LYS A 116 -6.61 -16.52 -28.67
C LYS A 116 -6.00 -17.84 -28.22
N PRO A 117 -4.95 -17.83 -27.37
CA PRO A 117 -4.49 -19.06 -26.71
C PRO A 117 -5.57 -19.73 -25.86
N ILE A 118 -6.41 -18.95 -25.21
CA ILE A 118 -7.59 -19.41 -24.46
C ILE A 118 -8.83 -19.19 -25.33
N VAL A 119 -9.47 -20.29 -25.74
CA VAL A 119 -10.76 -20.26 -26.42
C VAL A 119 -11.91 -20.35 -25.41
N ASP A 120 -11.77 -21.22 -24.40
CA ASP A 120 -12.72 -21.38 -23.29
C ASP A 120 -12.04 -21.04 -21.96
N LEU A 121 -12.44 -19.92 -21.37
CA LEU A 121 -11.89 -19.42 -20.11
C LEU A 121 -12.20 -20.35 -18.92
N ASN A 122 -13.33 -21.05 -18.93
CA ASN A 122 -13.69 -22.00 -17.88
C ASN A 122 -12.78 -23.23 -17.92
N GLN A 123 -12.55 -23.75 -19.13
CA GLN A 123 -11.71 -24.92 -19.33
C GLN A 123 -10.24 -24.60 -19.00
N ALA A 124 -9.71 -23.48 -19.51
CA ALA A 124 -8.35 -23.04 -19.18
C ALA A 124 -8.15 -22.79 -17.68
N PHE A 125 -9.18 -22.29 -16.99
CA PHE A 125 -9.13 -22.14 -15.54
C PHE A 125 -9.01 -23.48 -14.82
N LYS A 126 -9.78 -24.50 -15.22
CA LYS A 126 -9.68 -25.86 -14.64
C LYS A 126 -8.32 -26.49 -14.86
N GLU A 127 -7.73 -26.27 -16.03
CA GLU A 127 -6.36 -26.73 -16.34
C GLU A 127 -5.33 -26.03 -15.44
N PHE A 128 -5.46 -24.71 -15.27
CA PHE A 128 -4.66 -23.94 -14.33
C PHE A 128 -4.80 -24.47 -12.89
N GLN A 129 -6.02 -24.73 -12.41
CA GLN A 129 -6.26 -25.28 -11.07
C GLN A 129 -5.56 -26.64 -10.90
N THR A 130 -5.67 -27.51 -11.90
CA THR A 130 -5.04 -28.84 -11.89
C THR A 130 -3.52 -28.74 -11.85
N LEU A 131 -2.95 -27.84 -12.67
CA LEU A 131 -1.52 -27.60 -12.71
C LEU A 131 -1.01 -27.10 -11.36
N GLU A 132 -1.64 -26.07 -10.79
CA GLU A 132 -1.18 -25.46 -9.56
C GLU A 132 -1.27 -26.42 -8.35
N VAL A 133 -2.36 -27.19 -8.23
CA VAL A 133 -2.53 -28.18 -7.15
C VAL A 133 -1.47 -29.27 -7.24
N ARG A 134 -1.16 -29.71 -8.46
CA ARG A 134 -0.06 -30.65 -8.70
C ARG A 134 1.28 -30.03 -8.29
N THR A 135 1.56 -28.79 -8.66
CA THR A 135 2.80 -28.11 -8.30
C THR A 135 2.95 -27.96 -6.77
N TRP A 136 1.88 -27.68 -6.03
CA TRP A 136 1.92 -27.71 -4.56
C TRP A 136 2.25 -29.10 -4.02
N THR A 137 1.62 -30.13 -4.59
CA THR A 137 1.85 -31.52 -4.17
C THR A 137 3.31 -31.91 -4.41
N ASP A 138 3.87 -31.53 -5.55
CA ASP A 138 5.24 -31.85 -5.94
C ASP A 138 6.29 -31.15 -5.05
N ILE A 139 6.04 -29.89 -4.65
CA ILE A 139 6.99 -29.06 -3.89
C ILE A 139 6.82 -29.22 -2.38
N CYS A 140 5.59 -29.14 -1.89
CA CYS A 140 5.28 -29.08 -0.47
C CYS A 140 4.80 -30.42 0.11
N ARG A 141 4.63 -31.46 -0.73
CA ARG A 141 4.09 -32.78 -0.35
C ARG A 141 2.72 -32.71 0.32
N GLN A 142 1.99 -31.63 0.07
CA GLN A 142 0.61 -31.44 0.51
C GLN A 142 -0.18 -30.80 -0.64
N PRO A 143 -1.40 -31.29 -0.94
CA PRO A 143 -2.23 -30.68 -1.95
C PRO A 143 -2.68 -29.29 -1.50
N GLY A 144 -2.52 -28.29 -2.37
CA GLY A 144 -3.10 -26.97 -2.15
C GLY A 144 -4.63 -27.08 -2.11
N ALA A 145 -5.29 -26.39 -1.17
CA ALA A 145 -6.74 -26.50 -0.96
C ALA A 145 -7.54 -25.98 -2.16
N SER A 146 -8.06 -26.86 -3.02
CA SER A 146 -8.68 -26.51 -4.30
C SER A 146 -9.94 -25.64 -4.19
N GLU A 147 -10.61 -25.63 -3.04
CA GLU A 147 -11.84 -24.86 -2.84
C GLU A 147 -11.65 -23.32 -2.85
N TYR A 148 -10.42 -22.81 -2.70
CA TYR A 148 -10.14 -21.37 -2.60
C TYR A 148 -9.73 -20.70 -3.91
N PHE A 149 -9.79 -21.42 -5.01
CA PHE A 149 -9.60 -20.82 -6.33
C PHE A 149 -10.77 -19.89 -6.67
N VAL A 150 -10.45 -18.79 -7.35
CA VAL A 150 -11.43 -17.80 -7.78
C VAL A 150 -11.30 -17.60 -9.27
N GLN A 151 -12.40 -17.83 -9.96
CA GLN A 151 -12.44 -17.83 -11.42
C GLN A 151 -12.55 -16.40 -11.98
N PRO A 152 -11.79 -16.04 -13.02
CA PRO A 152 -12.05 -14.85 -13.82
C PRO A 152 -13.53 -14.73 -14.25
N SER A 153 -14.06 -13.52 -14.30
CA SER A 153 -15.47 -13.27 -14.67
C SER A 153 -15.59 -12.37 -15.89
N GLY A 154 -16.64 -12.59 -16.70
CA GLY A 154 -16.83 -11.87 -17.96
C GLY A 154 -16.22 -12.61 -19.15
N MET A 155 -16.33 -12.02 -20.34
CA MET A 155 -15.85 -12.63 -21.59
C MET A 155 -14.46 -12.12 -21.96
N LEU A 156 -13.64 -12.95 -22.60
CA LEU A 156 -12.39 -12.50 -23.24
C LEU A 156 -12.64 -11.46 -24.35
N ASP A 157 -13.88 -11.41 -24.84
CA ASP A 157 -14.33 -10.51 -25.90
C ASP A 157 -14.83 -9.14 -25.38
N SER A 158 -14.69 -8.91 -24.07
CA SER A 158 -15.06 -7.66 -23.43
C SER A 158 -14.16 -6.52 -23.91
N LEU A 159 -14.73 -5.34 -24.15
CA LEU A 159 -13.94 -4.15 -24.54
C LEU A 159 -13.14 -3.56 -23.37
N LEU A 160 -13.59 -3.78 -22.13
CA LEU A 160 -12.92 -3.33 -20.92
C LEU A 160 -12.52 -4.50 -20.04
N ALA A 161 -11.30 -4.44 -19.50
CA ALA A 161 -10.80 -5.39 -18.51
C ALA A 161 -10.36 -4.72 -17.21
N HIS A 162 -10.56 -5.40 -16.08
CA HIS A 162 -10.01 -5.03 -14.77
C HIS A 162 -9.07 -6.13 -14.29
N HIS A 163 -7.82 -5.75 -13.98
CA HIS A 163 -6.78 -6.64 -13.47
C HIS A 163 -6.47 -6.29 -12.02
N LEU A 164 -6.76 -7.23 -11.13
CA LEU A 164 -6.68 -7.09 -9.68
C LEU A 164 -5.49 -7.87 -9.09
N HIS A 165 -5.29 -7.79 -7.78
CA HIS A 165 -4.15 -8.41 -7.12
C HIS A 165 -4.38 -9.88 -6.78
N GLN A 166 -5.19 -10.12 -5.76
CA GLN A 166 -5.46 -11.45 -5.24
C GLN A 166 -6.82 -11.44 -4.54
N PRO A 167 -7.63 -12.50 -4.69
CA PRO A 167 -8.86 -12.66 -3.94
C PRO A 167 -8.63 -12.64 -2.42
N SER A 168 -9.51 -11.96 -1.70
CA SER A 168 -9.49 -11.96 -0.22
C SER A 168 -10.45 -13.00 0.35
N MET A 169 -10.25 -13.40 1.61
CA MET A 169 -11.21 -14.22 2.36
C MET A 169 -12.48 -13.47 2.78
N THR A 170 -12.52 -12.15 2.65
CA THR A 170 -13.68 -11.34 3.07
C THR A 170 -14.80 -11.36 2.02
N THR A 171 -15.57 -12.43 1.99
CA THR A 171 -16.67 -12.72 1.06
C THR A 171 -17.67 -13.70 1.70
N THR A 172 -18.93 -13.71 1.24
CA THR A 172 -19.87 -14.79 1.60
C THR A 172 -19.70 -16.04 0.75
N LYS A 173 -18.90 -15.98 -0.33
CA LYS A 173 -18.61 -17.07 -1.28
C LYS A 173 -17.15 -17.50 -1.14
N LEU A 174 -16.83 -18.06 0.02
CA LEU A 174 -15.46 -18.49 0.35
C LEU A 174 -14.95 -19.55 -0.62
N LYS A 175 -15.78 -20.57 -0.87
CA LYS A 175 -15.49 -21.72 -1.74
C LYS A 175 -16.13 -21.51 -3.12
N ASP A 176 -15.41 -21.87 -4.17
CA ASP A 176 -15.88 -21.85 -5.58
C ASP A 176 -16.40 -20.48 -6.04
N GLY A 177 -15.59 -19.44 -5.80
CA GLY A 177 -15.92 -18.06 -6.13
C GLY A 177 -15.60 -17.67 -7.56
N ALA A 178 -16.28 -16.64 -8.06
CA ALA A 178 -15.89 -15.91 -9.26
C ALA A 178 -15.39 -14.51 -8.87
N THR A 179 -14.47 -13.92 -9.62
CA THR A 179 -13.89 -12.61 -9.31
C THR A 179 -14.97 -11.52 -9.24
N ALA A 180 -16.02 -11.57 -10.07
CA ALA A 180 -17.20 -10.69 -9.99
C ALA A 180 -18.16 -11.08 -8.85
N ASP A 181 -17.65 -11.07 -7.63
CA ASP A 181 -18.39 -11.34 -6.41
C ASP A 181 -18.78 -10.04 -5.67
N SER A 182 -20.06 -9.67 -5.76
CA SER A 182 -20.61 -8.49 -5.11
C SER A 182 -20.68 -8.59 -3.57
N SER A 183 -20.47 -9.77 -2.98
CA SER A 183 -20.36 -9.90 -1.52
C SER A 183 -19.02 -9.37 -1.00
N ASN A 184 -17.99 -9.34 -1.84
CA ASN A 184 -16.72 -8.71 -1.55
C ASN A 184 -16.81 -7.19 -1.81
N GLY A 185 -16.53 -6.37 -0.81
CA GLY A 185 -16.67 -4.91 -0.94
C GLY A 185 -15.70 -4.23 -1.88
N CYS A 186 -14.47 -4.74 -2.05
CA CYS A 186 -13.52 -4.20 -3.03
C CYS A 186 -14.04 -4.46 -4.45
N ILE A 187 -14.43 -5.69 -4.73
CA ILE A 187 -14.98 -6.09 -6.03
C ILE A 187 -16.27 -5.35 -6.30
N ARG A 188 -17.19 -5.31 -5.34
CA ARG A 188 -18.44 -4.58 -5.49
C ARG A 188 -18.23 -3.09 -5.78
N MET A 189 -17.20 -2.49 -5.18
CA MET A 189 -16.85 -1.09 -5.47
C MET A 189 -16.57 -0.90 -6.96
N ILE A 190 -15.84 -1.83 -7.58
CA ILE A 190 -15.57 -1.87 -9.03
C ILE A 190 -16.83 -2.18 -9.81
N MET A 191 -17.59 -3.22 -9.42
CA MET A 191 -18.79 -3.66 -10.15
C MET A 191 -19.87 -2.58 -10.29
N ASN A 192 -19.88 -1.60 -9.38
CA ASN A 192 -20.85 -0.52 -9.36
C ASN A 192 -20.42 0.72 -10.16
N ASN A 193 -19.19 0.77 -10.71
CA ASN A 193 -18.74 1.90 -11.53
C ASN A 193 -17.66 1.50 -12.53
N GLY A 194 -17.96 1.64 -13.83
CA GLY A 194 -17.06 1.23 -14.90
C GLY A 194 -17.04 -0.28 -15.12
N TYR A 195 -18.12 -0.99 -14.77
CA TYR A 195 -18.28 -2.44 -14.95
C TYR A 195 -19.69 -2.76 -15.42
N LYS A 196 -19.81 -3.73 -16.32
CA LYS A 196 -21.08 -4.31 -16.76
C LYS A 196 -20.97 -5.83 -16.74
N GLN A 197 -21.89 -6.48 -16.03
CA GLN A 197 -21.86 -7.94 -15.85
C GLN A 197 -21.93 -8.64 -17.21
N GLY A 198 -21.02 -9.59 -17.43
CA GLY A 198 -20.91 -10.35 -18.68
C GLY A 198 -20.16 -9.63 -19.82
N GLU A 199 -20.19 -8.30 -19.85
CA GLU A 199 -19.57 -7.47 -20.90
C GLU A 199 -18.25 -6.82 -20.49
N THR A 200 -17.83 -7.04 -19.24
CA THR A 200 -16.56 -6.56 -18.69
C THR A 200 -15.79 -7.72 -18.10
N LEU A 201 -14.54 -7.87 -18.53
CA LEU A 201 -13.63 -8.90 -18.00
C LEU A 201 -13.05 -8.41 -16.67
N ILE A 202 -13.05 -9.26 -15.65
CA ILE A 202 -12.43 -8.97 -14.35
C ILE A 202 -11.72 -10.22 -13.85
N PHE A 203 -10.45 -10.07 -13.50
CA PHE A 203 -9.60 -11.18 -13.07
C PHE A 203 -8.53 -10.69 -12.10
N ASP A 204 -8.02 -11.61 -11.29
CA ASP A 204 -6.93 -11.36 -10.36
C ASP A 204 -5.58 -11.74 -10.97
N HIS A 205 -4.49 -11.19 -10.46
CA HIS A 205 -3.14 -11.58 -10.84
C HIS A 205 -2.81 -12.97 -10.28
N LEU A 206 -3.21 -13.21 -9.02
CA LEU A 206 -3.20 -14.52 -8.37
C LEU A 206 -4.64 -14.99 -8.17
N HIS A 207 -4.97 -16.15 -8.70
CA HIS A 207 -6.35 -16.66 -8.81
C HIS A 207 -6.78 -17.54 -7.64
N ARG A 208 -6.14 -17.39 -6.48
CA ARG A 208 -6.37 -18.20 -5.27
C ARG A 208 -6.47 -17.27 -4.06
N ARG A 209 -7.49 -17.46 -3.21
CA ARG A 209 -7.61 -16.70 -1.96
C ARG A 209 -6.45 -17.05 -1.03
N SER A 210 -5.95 -16.03 -0.33
CA SER A 210 -5.01 -16.18 0.80
C SER A 210 -5.54 -15.36 1.97
N LYS A 211 -5.27 -15.84 3.19
CA LYS A 211 -5.63 -15.15 4.44
C LYS A 211 -5.04 -13.75 4.53
N LYS A 212 -3.81 -13.58 4.03
CA LYS A 212 -3.10 -12.28 4.03
C LYS A 212 -3.19 -11.55 2.69
N SER A 213 -3.66 -12.22 1.63
CA SER A 213 -3.63 -11.70 0.25
C SER A 213 -2.24 -11.20 -0.16
N ASP A 214 -1.20 -11.88 0.34
CA ASP A 214 0.22 -11.56 0.14
C ASP A 214 0.91 -12.66 -0.69
N GLY A 215 0.16 -13.40 -1.50
CA GLY A 215 0.66 -14.55 -2.27
C GLY A 215 1.90 -14.22 -3.11
N VAL A 216 2.00 -12.99 -3.63
CA VAL A 216 3.19 -12.51 -4.38
C VAL A 216 4.47 -12.60 -3.55
N LYS A 217 4.39 -12.43 -2.23
CA LYS A 217 5.53 -12.51 -1.31
C LYS A 217 5.70 -13.90 -0.70
N THR A 218 4.62 -14.65 -0.51
CA THR A 218 4.61 -15.87 0.29
C THR A 218 4.62 -17.16 -0.52
N TYR A 219 4.14 -17.14 -1.76
CA TYR A 219 4.08 -18.36 -2.57
C TYR A 219 5.48 -18.75 -3.07
N PRO A 220 5.79 -20.07 -3.13
CA PRO A 220 6.95 -20.57 -3.86
C PRO A 220 6.98 -20.06 -5.29
N HIS A 221 8.17 -19.92 -5.85
CA HIS A 221 8.36 -19.31 -7.17
C HIS A 221 7.59 -20.06 -8.27
N GLU A 222 7.57 -21.40 -8.21
CA GLU A 222 6.91 -22.28 -9.15
C GLU A 222 5.38 -22.13 -9.09
N ILE A 223 4.82 -21.88 -7.90
CA ILE A 223 3.39 -21.58 -7.73
C ILE A 223 3.05 -20.23 -8.33
N LEU A 224 3.91 -19.22 -8.10
CA LEU A 224 3.76 -17.91 -8.74
C LEU A 224 3.82 -18.03 -10.27
N GLN A 225 4.71 -18.86 -10.81
CA GLN A 225 4.80 -19.11 -12.25
C GLN A 225 3.51 -19.72 -12.81
N CYS A 226 2.83 -20.60 -12.09
CA CYS A 226 1.53 -21.15 -12.52
C CYS A 226 0.49 -20.04 -12.67
N HIS A 227 0.36 -19.17 -11.66
CA HIS A 227 -0.56 -18.04 -11.69
C HIS A 227 -0.21 -17.01 -12.77
N GLU A 228 1.06 -16.62 -12.87
CA GLU A 228 1.51 -15.65 -13.87
C GLU A 228 1.42 -16.18 -15.30
N GLY A 229 1.66 -17.47 -15.49
CA GLY A 229 1.46 -18.15 -16.76
C GLY A 229 0.00 -18.08 -17.21
N PHE A 230 -0.94 -18.41 -16.32
CA PHE A 230 -2.37 -18.30 -16.61
C PHE A 230 -2.80 -16.84 -16.85
N THR A 231 -2.37 -15.91 -15.99
CA THR A 231 -2.63 -14.46 -16.18
C THR A 231 -2.07 -13.93 -17.49
N ARG A 232 -0.89 -14.41 -17.92
CA ARG A 232 -0.32 -14.06 -19.23
C ARG A 232 -1.18 -14.59 -20.39
N GLN A 233 -1.67 -15.83 -20.29
CA GLN A 233 -2.57 -16.39 -21.31
C GLN A 233 -3.88 -15.60 -21.40
N ILE A 234 -4.43 -15.10 -20.28
CA ILE A 234 -5.58 -14.16 -20.30
C ILE A 234 -5.20 -12.89 -21.07
N TYR A 235 -4.05 -12.30 -20.77
CA TYR A 235 -3.56 -11.09 -21.45
C TYR A 235 -3.39 -11.27 -22.96
N GLU A 236 -2.90 -12.44 -23.38
CA GLU A 236 -2.75 -12.82 -24.79
C GLU A 236 -4.11 -13.07 -25.45
N SER A 237 -5.08 -13.62 -24.72
CA SER A 237 -6.39 -14.02 -25.28
C SER A 237 -7.46 -12.94 -25.24
N MET A 238 -7.35 -11.95 -24.34
CA MET A 238 -8.37 -10.92 -24.19
C MET A 238 -8.28 -9.89 -25.32
N THR A 239 -9.44 -9.58 -25.88
CA THR A 239 -9.63 -8.60 -26.96
C THR A 239 -9.74 -7.17 -26.43
N SER A 240 -9.82 -6.98 -25.11
CA SER A 240 -9.99 -5.66 -24.49
C SER A 240 -8.89 -4.69 -24.94
N PRO A 241 -9.19 -3.59 -25.65
CA PRO A 241 -8.21 -2.55 -25.97
C PRO A 241 -7.77 -1.76 -24.73
N VAL A 242 -8.56 -1.76 -23.66
CA VAL A 242 -8.26 -1.04 -22.42
C VAL A 242 -8.28 -1.97 -21.21
N VAL A 243 -7.26 -1.88 -20.37
CA VAL A 243 -7.19 -2.59 -19.08
C VAL A 243 -6.91 -1.63 -17.93
N ILE A 244 -7.68 -1.73 -16.86
CA ILE A 244 -7.47 -0.99 -15.62
C ILE A 244 -6.75 -1.92 -14.63
N ILE A 245 -5.56 -1.51 -14.17
CA ILE A 245 -4.67 -2.32 -13.35
C ILE A 245 -4.60 -1.73 -11.94
N TYR A 246 -5.09 -2.49 -10.96
CA TYR A 246 -5.32 -2.00 -9.61
C TYR A 246 -4.19 -2.37 -8.65
N GLY A 247 -3.60 -1.34 -8.05
CA GLY A 247 -2.62 -1.49 -6.97
C GLY A 247 -1.18 -1.62 -7.46
N GLN A 248 -0.27 -1.03 -6.69
CA GLN A 248 1.15 -0.90 -7.04
C GLN A 248 1.82 -2.26 -7.25
N THR A 249 1.54 -3.26 -6.40
CA THR A 249 2.12 -4.60 -6.52
C THR A 249 1.83 -5.24 -7.87
N VAL A 250 0.59 -5.14 -8.35
CA VAL A 250 0.19 -5.69 -9.67
C VAL A 250 0.83 -4.89 -10.79
N GLN A 251 0.85 -3.56 -10.67
CA GLN A 251 1.48 -2.68 -11.65
C GLN A 251 2.97 -3.04 -11.82
N GLU A 252 3.72 -3.17 -10.73
CA GLU A 252 5.13 -3.58 -10.78
C GLU A 252 5.32 -4.98 -11.36
N ARG A 253 4.45 -5.92 -11.05
CA ARG A 253 4.48 -7.29 -11.61
C ARG A 253 4.22 -7.29 -13.11
N VAL A 254 3.22 -6.57 -13.58
CA VAL A 254 2.93 -6.41 -15.02
C VAL A 254 4.11 -5.77 -15.76
N LEU A 255 4.68 -4.69 -15.23
CA LEU A 255 5.75 -3.95 -15.92
C LEU A 255 7.10 -4.68 -15.90
N ARG A 256 7.41 -5.43 -14.83
CA ARG A 256 8.76 -6.01 -14.64
C ARG A 256 8.81 -7.52 -14.81
N HIS A 257 7.76 -8.24 -14.41
CA HIS A 257 7.82 -9.71 -14.26
C HIS A 257 7.11 -10.44 -15.40
N MET A 258 6.03 -9.86 -15.95
CA MET A 258 5.35 -10.44 -17.12
C MET A 258 6.13 -10.25 -18.43
N GLN A 259 7.28 -9.54 -18.40
CA GLN A 259 8.13 -9.27 -19.58
C GLN A 259 7.37 -8.59 -20.73
N ILE A 260 6.39 -7.75 -20.40
CA ILE A 260 5.63 -6.99 -21.39
C ILE A 260 6.33 -5.65 -21.61
N GLU A 261 6.86 -5.45 -22.81
CA GLU A 261 7.42 -4.18 -23.23
C GLU A 261 6.31 -3.14 -23.34
N HIS A 262 6.62 -1.94 -22.88
CA HIS A 262 5.64 -0.88 -22.77
C HIS A 262 6.26 0.49 -22.98
N THR A 263 5.40 1.46 -23.31
CA THR A 263 5.75 2.88 -23.32
C THR A 263 4.76 3.63 -22.46
N ILE A 264 5.26 4.46 -21.55
CA ILE A 264 4.42 5.33 -20.73
C ILE A 264 4.21 6.64 -21.48
N PHE A 265 2.95 6.98 -21.71
CA PHE A 265 2.55 8.20 -22.41
C PHE A 265 1.76 9.09 -21.45
N PRO A 266 2.27 10.29 -21.10
CA PRO A 266 1.53 11.27 -20.33
C PRO A 266 0.58 12.06 -21.26
N PRO A 267 -0.74 11.92 -21.11
CA PRO A 267 -1.71 12.69 -21.87
C PRO A 267 -1.85 14.11 -21.32
N TRP A 268 -2.47 14.97 -22.12
CA TRP A 268 -2.65 16.40 -21.88
C TRP A 268 -4.08 16.73 -21.42
N ASP A 269 -4.31 18.00 -21.06
CA ASP A 269 -5.62 18.60 -20.81
C ASP A 269 -6.49 17.81 -19.80
N ARG A 270 -7.69 17.39 -20.23
CA ARG A 270 -8.66 16.68 -19.40
C ARG A 270 -8.12 15.38 -18.83
N ALA A 271 -7.09 14.79 -19.44
CA ALA A 271 -6.45 13.57 -18.98
C ALA A 271 -5.18 13.81 -18.13
N ASP A 272 -4.82 15.07 -17.86
CA ASP A 272 -3.62 15.44 -17.10
C ASP A 272 -3.46 14.66 -15.77
N GLY A 273 -2.26 14.15 -15.52
CA GLY A 273 -1.95 13.35 -14.33
C GLY A 273 -2.35 11.87 -14.38
N VAL A 274 -3.04 11.41 -15.44
CA VAL A 274 -3.23 9.97 -15.71
C VAL A 274 -2.10 9.48 -16.60
N PHE A 275 -1.56 8.28 -16.39
CA PHE A 275 -0.54 7.71 -17.26
C PHE A 275 -1.14 6.61 -18.13
N LEU A 276 -0.93 6.70 -19.45
CA LEU A 276 -1.29 5.62 -20.39
C LEU A 276 -0.09 4.69 -20.54
N VAL A 277 -0.27 3.41 -20.24
CA VAL A 277 0.75 2.38 -20.44
C VAL A 277 0.45 1.65 -21.74
N LEU A 278 1.19 1.96 -22.80
CA LEU A 278 1.02 1.34 -24.11
C LEU A 278 1.75 0.00 -24.10
N PHE A 279 1.03 -1.11 -24.01
CA PHE A 279 1.61 -2.45 -24.11
C PHE A 279 1.92 -2.77 -25.56
N HIS A 280 3.13 -3.22 -25.85
CA HIS A 280 3.60 -3.43 -27.22
C HIS A 280 3.14 -4.78 -27.79
N GLU A 281 2.75 -4.81 -29.05
CA GLU A 281 2.28 -6.01 -29.75
C GLU A 281 3.30 -7.16 -29.71
N LYS A 282 4.58 -6.84 -29.94
CA LYS A 282 5.67 -7.81 -29.97
C LYS A 282 5.93 -8.57 -28.66
N SER A 283 5.33 -8.14 -27.55
CA SER A 283 5.50 -8.81 -26.25
C SER A 283 4.62 -10.04 -26.08
N PHE A 284 3.68 -10.26 -27.00
CA PHE A 284 2.69 -11.32 -26.92
C PHE A 284 3.08 -12.47 -27.86
N SER A 285 2.89 -13.72 -27.42
CA SER A 285 3.24 -14.90 -28.21
C SER A 285 2.44 -15.00 -29.52
N ASN A 286 1.24 -14.42 -29.52
CA ASN A 286 0.29 -14.30 -30.63
C ASN A 286 0.30 -12.89 -31.25
N ALA A 287 1.48 -12.26 -31.33
CA ALA A 287 1.62 -10.94 -31.93
C ALA A 287 1.21 -10.92 -33.40
N GLU A 288 0.40 -9.93 -33.79
CA GLU A 288 0.01 -9.74 -35.19
C GLU A 288 0.97 -8.78 -35.92
N PRO A 289 1.42 -9.10 -37.15
CA PRO A 289 2.28 -8.21 -37.91
C PRO A 289 1.55 -6.91 -38.27
N GLY A 290 2.28 -5.79 -38.30
CA GLY A 290 1.73 -4.48 -38.66
C GLY A 290 1.12 -3.67 -37.51
N HIS A 291 1.00 -4.26 -36.31
CA HIS A 291 0.55 -3.56 -35.12
C HIS A 291 1.72 -3.28 -34.17
N LYS A 292 1.75 -2.07 -33.60
CA LYS A 292 2.75 -1.65 -32.61
C LYS A 292 2.21 -1.74 -31.18
N ILE A 293 0.94 -1.42 -31.00
CA ILE A 293 0.26 -1.34 -29.71
C ILE A 293 -0.73 -2.50 -29.62
N ARG A 294 -0.63 -3.28 -28.55
CA ARG A 294 -1.60 -4.32 -28.20
C ARG A 294 -2.76 -3.77 -27.39
N ARG A 295 -2.47 -2.91 -26.42
CA ARG A 295 -3.44 -2.49 -25.40
C ARG A 295 -3.00 -1.23 -24.67
N ILE A 296 -3.95 -0.47 -24.15
CA ILE A 296 -3.72 0.65 -23.25
C ILE A 296 -4.03 0.22 -21.81
N GLY A 297 -3.02 0.30 -20.96
CA GLY A 297 -3.13 0.10 -19.51
C GLY A 297 -3.34 1.41 -18.76
N LEU A 298 -4.23 1.41 -17.79
CA LEU A 298 -4.50 2.52 -16.88
C LEU A 298 -4.26 2.08 -15.44
N PHE A 299 -3.41 2.79 -14.72
CA PHE A 299 -3.02 2.44 -13.36
C PHE A 299 -3.94 3.07 -12.33
N ALA A 300 -4.70 2.21 -11.63
CA ALA A 300 -5.64 2.59 -10.60
C ALA A 300 -5.11 2.30 -9.19
N SER A 301 -5.62 3.04 -8.20
CA SER A 301 -5.38 2.69 -6.81
C SER A 301 -6.09 1.39 -6.45
N HIS A 302 -5.47 0.58 -5.58
CA HIS A 302 -6.12 -0.63 -5.10
C HIS A 302 -7.46 -0.29 -4.40
N PRO A 303 -8.58 -0.98 -4.69
CA PRO A 303 -9.90 -0.61 -4.15
C PRO A 303 -9.95 -0.55 -2.62
N GLN A 304 -9.17 -1.41 -1.95
CA GLN A 304 -9.08 -1.40 -0.49
C GLN A 304 -8.59 -0.05 0.06
N ARG A 305 -7.67 0.63 -0.64
CA ARG A 305 -7.17 1.95 -0.24
C ARG A 305 -8.30 2.98 -0.20
N LEU A 306 -9.24 2.92 -1.14
CA LEU A 306 -10.33 3.90 -1.29
C LEU A 306 -11.35 3.84 -0.14
N PHE A 307 -11.44 2.74 0.60
CA PHE A 307 -12.19 2.71 1.85
C PHE A 307 -11.64 3.72 2.86
N TYR A 308 -10.32 3.88 2.87
CA TYR A 308 -9.59 4.67 3.86
C TYR A 308 -9.36 6.12 3.45
N GLU A 309 -9.36 6.40 2.14
CA GLU A 309 -9.24 7.76 1.60
C GLU A 309 -10.38 8.67 2.09
N PRO A 310 -10.12 9.94 2.44
CA PRO A 310 -11.20 10.91 2.69
C PRO A 310 -12.10 11.13 1.47
N GLN A 311 -13.31 11.65 1.68
CA GLN A 311 -14.10 12.18 0.56
C GLN A 311 -13.32 13.30 -0.14
N ASP A 312 -13.43 13.34 -1.46
CA ASP A 312 -12.74 14.27 -2.34
C ASP A 312 -11.20 14.25 -2.21
N SER A 313 -10.60 13.17 -1.69
CA SER A 313 -9.15 13.06 -1.67
C SER A 313 -8.59 13.06 -3.10
N PRO A 314 -7.36 13.58 -3.33
CA PRO A 314 -6.74 13.57 -4.66
C PRO A 314 -6.69 12.17 -5.28
N ILE A 315 -6.54 11.14 -4.46
CA ILE A 315 -6.49 9.74 -4.90
C ILE A 315 -7.86 9.27 -5.37
N ALA A 316 -8.93 9.61 -4.64
CA ALA A 316 -10.29 9.27 -5.03
C ALA A 316 -10.74 10.03 -6.29
N GLN A 317 -10.34 11.30 -6.44
CA GLN A 317 -10.57 12.08 -7.66
C GLN A 317 -9.79 11.52 -8.86
N MET A 318 -8.53 11.13 -8.65
CA MET A 318 -7.72 10.49 -9.68
C MET A 318 -8.36 9.15 -10.10
N GLN A 319 -8.90 8.39 -9.15
CA GLN A 319 -9.62 7.16 -9.44
C GLN A 319 -10.85 7.40 -10.33
N ASP A 320 -11.68 8.41 -10.01
CA ASP A 320 -12.82 8.80 -10.85
C ASP A 320 -12.38 9.16 -12.27
N LYS A 321 -11.30 9.94 -12.38
CA LYS A 321 -10.73 10.37 -13.65
C LYS A 321 -10.22 9.19 -14.49
N ILE A 322 -9.51 8.24 -13.88
CA ILE A 322 -9.03 7.03 -14.54
C ILE A 322 -10.19 6.20 -15.10
N ILE A 323 -11.24 5.97 -14.29
CA ILE A 323 -12.41 5.22 -14.77
C ILE A 323 -13.09 5.97 -15.91
N GLY A 324 -13.32 7.28 -15.78
CA GLY A 324 -13.91 8.09 -16.84
C GLY A 324 -13.15 7.98 -18.17
N ILE A 325 -11.82 8.16 -18.14
CA ILE A 325 -10.96 8.03 -19.33
C ILE A 325 -11.03 6.61 -19.91
N ALA A 326 -10.94 5.58 -19.07
CA ALA A 326 -11.01 4.20 -19.52
C ALA A 326 -12.29 3.94 -20.32
N THR A 327 -13.43 4.40 -19.80
CA THR A 327 -14.74 4.17 -20.42
C THR A 327 -14.99 5.02 -21.65
N GLU A 328 -14.42 6.22 -21.73
CA GLU A 328 -14.47 7.04 -22.95
C GLU A 328 -13.67 6.41 -24.10
N MET A 329 -12.59 5.68 -23.79
CA MET A 329 -11.79 4.95 -24.78
C MET A 329 -12.51 3.70 -25.31
N VAL A 330 -13.57 3.24 -24.65
CA VAL A 330 -14.40 2.09 -25.09
C VAL A 330 -15.89 2.44 -25.07
N PRO A 331 -16.36 3.27 -26.03
CA PRO A 331 -17.73 3.77 -26.04
C PRO A 331 -18.77 2.65 -25.97
N GLY A 332 -19.75 2.81 -25.07
CA GLY A 332 -20.85 1.87 -24.93
C GLY A 332 -20.55 0.61 -24.11
N ALA A 333 -19.31 0.42 -23.64
CA ALA A 333 -18.93 -0.78 -22.89
C ALA A 333 -19.56 -0.85 -21.49
N VAL A 334 -19.56 0.25 -20.72
CA VAL A 334 -19.95 0.22 -19.30
C VAL A 334 -20.54 1.54 -18.79
N PRO A 335 -21.43 1.50 -17.78
CA PRO A 335 -21.94 2.70 -17.12
C PRO A 335 -20.90 3.36 -16.21
N VAL A 336 -20.88 4.69 -16.19
CA VAL A 336 -20.04 5.51 -15.31
C VAL A 336 -20.90 6.41 -14.45
N ILE A 337 -20.64 6.40 -13.15
CA ILE A 337 -21.24 7.29 -12.18
C ILE A 337 -20.23 8.41 -11.88
N GLU A 338 -20.60 9.65 -12.21
CA GLU A 338 -19.75 10.80 -11.95
C GLU A 338 -19.43 10.94 -10.45
N LYS A 339 -18.16 11.23 -10.13
CA LYS A 339 -17.69 11.45 -8.74
C LYS A 339 -18.02 10.28 -7.80
N TYR A 340 -18.03 9.06 -8.31
CA TYR A 340 -18.37 7.86 -7.55
C TYR A 340 -17.36 7.59 -6.45
N TYR A 341 -16.07 7.66 -6.78
CA TYR A 341 -14.97 7.39 -5.87
C TYR A 341 -14.77 8.56 -4.88
N SER A 342 -14.69 9.78 -5.40
CA SER A 342 -14.53 11.00 -4.60
C SER A 342 -15.66 11.24 -3.60
N LYS A 343 -16.92 10.97 -3.96
CA LYS A 343 -18.08 11.14 -3.05
C LYS A 343 -18.45 9.91 -2.25
N LYS A 344 -17.72 8.81 -2.41
CA LYS A 344 -18.02 7.53 -1.75
C LYS A 344 -19.44 7.00 -1.98
N LYS A 345 -19.94 7.10 -3.22
CA LYS A 345 -21.32 6.68 -3.58
C LYS A 345 -21.57 5.18 -3.36
N TRP A 346 -20.52 4.37 -3.27
CA TRP A 346 -20.64 2.94 -2.91
C TRP A 346 -21.08 2.71 -1.45
N LEU A 347 -20.96 3.71 -0.58
CA LEU A 347 -21.44 3.64 0.81
C LEU A 347 -22.91 4.02 0.94
N SER A 348 -23.38 5.01 0.16
CA SER A 348 -24.76 5.51 0.24
C SER A 348 -25.79 4.51 -0.27
N ASN A 349 -25.39 3.65 -1.22
CA ASN A 349 -26.34 2.75 -1.87
C ASN A 349 -26.68 1.50 -1.04
N ASN A 350 -26.06 1.25 0.14
CA ASN A 350 -26.44 0.11 0.99
C ASN A 350 -25.83 0.16 2.42
N VAL A 351 -26.66 0.53 3.41
CA VAL A 351 -26.34 0.43 4.86
C VAL A 351 -26.13 -1.03 5.31
N THR A 352 -26.67 -2.00 4.56
CA THR A 352 -26.68 -3.43 4.88
C THR A 352 -25.31 -4.10 4.74
N THR A 353 -24.36 -3.53 3.99
CA THR A 353 -23.13 -4.25 3.62
C THR A 353 -21.94 -3.97 4.53
N LEU A 354 -21.91 -2.84 5.22
CA LEU A 354 -20.99 -2.70 6.34
C LEU A 354 -21.32 -3.71 7.45
N LYS A 355 -22.61 -4.08 7.58
CA LYS A 355 -23.05 -5.15 8.49
C LYS A 355 -22.57 -6.53 8.03
N SER A 356 -22.68 -6.87 6.73
CA SER A 356 -22.22 -8.16 6.21
C SER A 356 -20.70 -8.32 6.27
N PHE A 357 -19.91 -7.26 6.06
CA PHE A 357 -18.45 -7.30 6.23
C PHE A 357 -17.99 -7.76 7.62
N ALA A 358 -18.75 -7.40 8.65
CA ALA A 358 -18.42 -7.77 10.01
C ALA A 358 -19.01 -9.11 10.43
N GLN A 359 -20.17 -9.50 9.89
CA GLN A 359 -20.72 -10.85 10.09
C GLN A 359 -19.82 -11.91 9.44
N ILE A 360 -19.27 -11.65 8.25
CA ILE A 360 -18.35 -12.59 7.58
C ILE A 360 -17.07 -12.81 8.42
N ASN A 361 -16.58 -11.80 9.13
CA ASN A 361 -15.41 -11.98 10.01
C ASN A 361 -15.74 -12.70 11.34
N THR A 362 -17.00 -12.80 11.74
CA THR A 362 -17.42 -13.52 12.96
C THR A 362 -17.86 -14.95 12.69
N ASP A 363 -18.34 -15.23 11.47
CA ASP A 363 -19.00 -16.50 11.14
C ASP A 363 -18.06 -17.52 10.47
N ILE A 364 -16.80 -17.16 10.17
CA ILE A 364 -15.80 -18.16 9.75
C ILE A 364 -15.29 -18.86 11.01
N PRO A 365 -15.52 -20.18 11.16
CA PRO A 365 -15.03 -20.92 12.31
C PRO A 365 -13.52 -20.75 12.45
N LEU A 366 -13.05 -20.46 13.66
CA LEU A 366 -11.63 -20.29 13.98
C LEU A 366 -10.81 -21.53 13.56
N ASP A 367 -11.44 -22.70 13.58
CA ASP A 367 -10.86 -23.98 13.16
C ASP A 367 -10.60 -24.05 11.65
N GLU A 368 -11.50 -23.55 10.79
CA GLU A 368 -11.25 -23.42 9.34
C GLU A 368 -10.11 -22.41 9.08
N MET A 369 -10.07 -21.29 9.82
CA MET A 369 -9.00 -20.28 9.70
C MET A 369 -7.59 -20.75 10.13
N THR A 370 -7.50 -21.85 10.88
CA THR A 370 -6.24 -22.42 11.39
C THR A 370 -5.71 -23.50 10.44
N SER A 371 -6.61 -24.24 9.78
CA SER A 371 -6.30 -25.12 8.63
C SER A 371 -5.80 -24.36 7.40
N LEU A 372 -6.05 -23.05 7.33
CA LEU A 372 -5.75 -22.17 6.21
C LEU A 372 -4.39 -21.45 6.30
N GLN A 373 -3.45 -21.94 7.11
CA GLN A 373 -2.09 -21.42 7.04
C GLN A 373 -1.53 -21.71 5.65
N ASP A 374 -1.31 -20.65 4.86
CA ASP A 374 -0.42 -20.71 3.70
C ASP A 374 0.86 -21.38 4.21
N LEU A 375 1.18 -22.56 3.66
CA LEU A 375 2.29 -23.39 4.09
C LEU A 375 3.58 -22.58 3.96
N SER A 376 3.94 -21.86 5.02
CA SER A 376 5.25 -21.25 5.14
C SER A 376 6.21 -22.41 5.29
N LEU A 377 7.08 -22.61 4.29
CA LEU A 377 8.19 -23.55 4.39
C LEU A 377 8.94 -23.26 5.70
N SER A 378 8.74 -24.12 6.69
CA SER A 378 9.66 -24.24 7.81
C SER A 378 10.95 -24.81 7.22
N THR A 379 11.87 -23.93 6.84
CA THR A 379 13.20 -24.32 6.35
C THR A 379 13.94 -25.00 7.49
N SER A 380 13.87 -26.33 7.54
CA SER A 380 14.82 -27.15 8.27
C SER A 380 16.10 -27.25 7.44
N THR A 381 16.96 -26.23 7.53
CA THR A 381 18.23 -26.18 6.81
C THR A 381 19.30 -26.96 7.60
N THR A 382 19.40 -28.27 7.36
CA THR A 382 20.63 -29.04 7.61
C THR A 382 21.30 -29.28 6.25
N GLY A 383 22.08 -28.30 5.79
CA GLY A 383 22.88 -28.41 4.56
C GLY A 383 23.80 -27.20 4.44
N PRO A 384 25.06 -27.35 3.96
CA PRO A 384 26.02 -26.26 3.89
C PRO A 384 25.59 -25.25 2.82
N GLU A 385 25.48 -23.97 3.21
CA GLU A 385 25.18 -22.86 2.31
C GLU A 385 26.17 -22.79 1.12
N PRO A 386 25.69 -22.58 -0.11
CA PRO A 386 26.54 -22.12 -1.20
C PRO A 386 26.91 -20.66 -0.95
N THR A 387 28.21 -20.38 -0.95
CA THR A 387 28.84 -19.07 -0.77
C THR A 387 28.29 -18.04 -1.76
N LYS A 388 27.31 -17.24 -1.32
CA LYS A 388 26.90 -16.01 -2.01
C LYS A 388 28.01 -14.98 -1.88
N ARG A 389 28.62 -14.60 -3.00
CA ARG A 389 29.52 -13.44 -3.09
C ARG A 389 28.72 -12.18 -2.75
N SER A 390 28.97 -11.65 -1.56
CA SER A 390 28.44 -10.39 -1.04
C SER A 390 28.96 -9.21 -1.86
N SER A 391 28.05 -8.44 -2.47
CA SER A 391 28.30 -7.09 -2.95
C SER A 391 28.22 -6.12 -1.76
N SER A 392 29.30 -6.03 -0.98
CA SER A 392 29.39 -5.16 0.19
C SER A 392 29.84 -3.75 -0.19
N LEU A 393 28.91 -2.81 -0.44
CA LEU A 393 29.18 -1.36 -0.36
C LEU A 393 27.99 -0.50 0.13
N LEU A 394 26.85 -1.07 0.50
CA LEU A 394 25.76 -0.32 1.13
C LEU A 394 25.70 -0.65 2.62
N ARG A 395 25.83 0.38 3.48
CA ARG A 395 25.59 0.23 4.93
C ARG A 395 24.16 -0.28 5.13
N PRO A 396 23.89 -1.26 6.01
CA PRO A 396 22.53 -1.66 6.35
C PRO A 396 21.81 -0.46 6.97
N VAL A 397 20.83 0.11 6.26
CA VAL A 397 19.94 1.13 6.80
C VAL A 397 18.78 0.40 7.45
N LEU A 398 18.52 0.68 8.73
CA LEU A 398 17.38 0.12 9.45
C LEU A 398 16.08 0.62 8.80
N THR A 399 15.24 -0.29 8.31
CA THR A 399 13.96 0.02 7.70
C THR A 399 12.83 -0.16 8.70
N PHE A 400 12.25 0.95 9.17
CA PHE A 400 11.12 0.90 10.09
C PHE A 400 9.82 0.51 9.39
N SER A 401 8.99 -0.27 10.07
CA SER A 401 7.63 -0.59 9.64
C SER A 401 6.76 0.68 9.63
N GLU A 402 5.96 0.84 8.57
CA GLU A 402 4.98 1.92 8.47
C GLU A 402 3.82 1.76 9.48
N CYS A 403 3.57 0.53 9.95
CA CYS A 403 2.50 0.21 10.90
C CYS A 403 3.07 -0.41 12.20
N PRO A 404 2.66 0.06 13.39
CA PRO A 404 3.04 -0.55 14.65
C PRO A 404 2.37 -1.90 14.82
N HIS A 405 3.05 -2.79 15.55
CA HIS A 405 2.44 -4.02 16.01
C HIS A 405 1.42 -3.75 17.12
N SER A 406 0.44 -4.65 17.19
CA SER A 406 -0.57 -4.62 18.25
C SER A 406 0.04 -4.94 19.62
N VAL A 407 -0.63 -4.54 20.70
CA VAL A 407 -0.24 -4.92 22.07
C VAL A 407 -0.04 -6.43 22.19
N LYS A 408 -0.97 -7.22 21.62
CA LYS A 408 -0.89 -8.68 21.63
C LYS A 408 0.36 -9.20 20.92
N THR A 409 0.60 -8.75 19.70
CA THR A 409 1.78 -9.18 18.91
C THR A 409 3.09 -8.79 19.60
N LEU A 410 3.15 -7.59 20.19
CA LEU A 410 4.34 -7.14 20.92
C LEU A 410 4.61 -8.00 22.15
N LEU A 411 3.58 -8.31 22.96
CA LEU A 411 3.74 -9.10 24.18
C LEU A 411 3.97 -10.58 23.92
N ASP A 412 3.27 -11.18 22.96
CA ASP A 412 3.27 -12.63 22.76
C ASP A 412 4.46 -13.10 21.90
N GLU A 413 4.91 -12.27 20.95
CA GLU A 413 5.87 -12.71 19.92
C GLU A 413 7.18 -11.92 19.95
N VAL A 414 7.11 -10.57 19.96
CA VAL A 414 8.26 -9.72 19.66
C VAL A 414 9.13 -9.46 20.89
N LEU A 415 8.55 -8.94 21.97
CA LEU A 415 9.29 -8.57 23.19
C LEU A 415 9.97 -9.75 23.88
N PRO A 416 9.33 -10.93 24.07
CA PRO A 416 9.98 -12.05 24.74
C PRO A 416 11.26 -12.49 24.01
N SER A 417 11.17 -12.64 22.68
CA SER A 417 12.28 -13.04 21.82
C SER A 417 13.41 -12.01 21.85
N ALA A 418 13.08 -10.72 21.73
CA ALA A 418 14.05 -9.64 21.74
C ALA A 418 14.77 -9.50 23.10
N ILE A 419 14.03 -9.59 24.21
CA ILE A 419 14.59 -9.54 25.57
C ILE A 419 15.52 -10.73 25.81
N GLN A 420 15.13 -11.93 25.36
CA GLN A 420 15.95 -13.13 25.49
C GLN A 420 17.25 -12.99 24.68
N ALA A 421 17.16 -12.59 23.41
CA ALA A 421 18.32 -12.35 22.55
C ALA A 421 19.27 -11.32 23.17
N LEU A 422 18.72 -10.25 23.75
CA LEU A 422 19.49 -9.19 24.39
C LEU A 422 20.24 -9.65 25.65
N ARG A 423 19.60 -10.52 26.46
CA ARG A 423 20.20 -11.11 27.68
C ARG A 423 21.30 -12.12 27.35
N SER A 424 21.15 -12.87 26.26
CA SER A 424 22.11 -13.88 25.83
C SER A 424 23.30 -13.30 25.07
N ASP A 425 23.12 -12.16 24.41
CA ASP A 425 24.18 -11.50 23.67
C ASP A 425 25.27 -10.94 24.63
N LYS A 426 26.54 -11.11 24.25
CA LYS A 426 27.71 -10.60 24.98
C LYS A 426 28.54 -9.60 24.17
N SER A 427 28.12 -9.31 22.93
CA SER A 427 28.83 -8.40 22.04
C SER A 427 28.63 -6.94 22.44
N GLU A 428 29.59 -6.10 22.02
CA GLU A 428 29.52 -4.64 22.07
C GLU A 428 28.92 -4.14 20.75
N TRP A 429 27.98 -3.21 20.82
CA TRP A 429 27.28 -2.71 19.63
C TRP A 429 27.82 -1.35 19.23
N LYS A 430 28.37 -1.26 18.02
CA LYS A 430 28.78 0.00 17.39
C LYS A 430 27.90 0.36 16.20
N HIS A 431 27.32 -0.64 15.55
CA HIS A 431 26.45 -0.49 14.40
C HIS A 431 25.21 -1.36 14.53
N PHE A 432 24.16 -1.07 13.75
CA PHE A 432 22.97 -1.93 13.70
C PHE A 432 23.28 -3.37 13.26
N SER A 433 24.35 -3.58 12.49
CA SER A 433 24.82 -4.93 12.13
C SER A 433 25.29 -5.77 13.31
N ASP A 434 25.63 -5.14 14.43
CA ASP A 434 26.10 -5.81 15.65
C ASP A 434 24.92 -6.19 16.56
N VAL A 435 23.73 -5.68 16.27
CA VAL A 435 22.53 -5.89 17.07
C VAL A 435 21.90 -7.25 16.70
N PRO A 436 21.52 -8.09 17.68
CA PRO A 436 20.84 -9.35 17.41
C PRO A 436 19.58 -9.17 16.57
N ALA A 437 19.32 -10.10 15.64
CA ALA A 437 18.21 -10.03 14.69
C ALA A 437 16.84 -9.82 15.38
N ASP A 438 16.58 -10.46 16.51
CA ASP A 438 15.32 -10.28 17.24
C ASP A 438 15.17 -8.89 17.87
N VAL A 439 16.29 -8.28 18.28
CA VAL A 439 16.30 -6.89 18.77
C VAL A 439 16.10 -5.92 17.61
N LEU A 440 16.69 -6.18 16.44
CA LEU A 440 16.44 -5.40 15.23
C LEU A 440 14.98 -5.47 14.82
N LYS A 441 14.39 -6.67 14.79
CA LYS A 441 12.97 -6.87 14.50
C LYS A 441 12.07 -6.06 15.45
N TRP A 442 12.42 -6.00 16.73
CA TRP A 442 11.73 -5.13 17.69
C TRP A 442 11.93 -3.64 17.36
N LEU A 443 13.17 -3.19 17.09
CA LEU A 443 13.45 -1.79 16.72
C LEU A 443 12.64 -1.33 15.50
N GLU A 444 12.54 -2.17 14.47
CA GLU A 444 11.81 -1.90 13.23
C GLU A 444 10.33 -1.56 13.48
N VAL A 445 9.73 -2.14 14.51
CA VAL A 445 8.29 -2.08 14.76
C VAL A 445 7.91 -1.08 15.86
N VAL A 446 8.87 -0.69 16.72
CA VAL A 446 8.61 0.20 17.86
C VAL A 446 8.76 1.68 17.58
N LYS A 447 9.16 2.09 16.36
CA LYS A 447 9.29 3.51 16.00
C LYS A 447 8.04 4.30 16.35
N GLN A 448 6.85 3.82 15.95
CA GLN A 448 5.61 4.54 16.19
C GLN A 448 5.15 4.52 17.65
N SER A 449 5.54 3.50 18.44
CA SER A 449 5.16 3.36 19.85
C SER A 449 6.12 4.09 20.79
N VAL A 450 7.40 4.16 20.46
CA VAL A 450 8.44 4.65 21.38
C VAL A 450 9.08 5.94 20.87
N PHE A 451 9.26 6.07 19.55
CA PHE A 451 10.03 7.15 18.92
C PHE A 451 9.22 7.86 17.83
N PRO A 452 7.95 8.25 18.06
CA PRO A 452 7.09 8.74 16.98
C PRO A 452 7.63 10.01 16.31
N ASN A 453 8.41 10.80 17.06
CA ASN A 453 8.95 12.10 16.63
C ASN A 453 10.47 12.10 16.40
N PHE A 454 11.12 10.94 16.44
CA PHE A 454 12.57 10.84 16.29
C PHE A 454 12.96 10.15 14.98
N GLU A 455 13.92 10.76 14.30
CA GLU A 455 14.62 10.12 13.20
C GLU A 455 15.81 9.33 13.78
N ILE A 456 15.79 8.02 13.60
CA ILE A 456 16.85 7.12 14.05
C ILE A 456 17.63 6.71 12.80
N ILE A 457 18.85 7.23 12.69
CA ILE A 457 19.75 6.94 11.56
C ILE A 457 20.84 5.99 12.03
N GLU A 458 21.36 6.22 13.24
CA GLU A 458 22.42 5.44 13.87
C GLU A 458 22.03 4.98 15.29
N LEU A 459 22.81 4.07 15.88
CA LEU A 459 22.50 3.47 17.18
C LEU A 459 22.56 4.50 18.31
N GLU A 460 23.41 5.52 18.18
CA GLU A 460 23.54 6.65 19.08
C GLU A 460 22.27 7.50 19.16
N ASP A 461 21.48 7.55 18.09
CA ASP A 461 20.23 8.31 18.06
C ASP A 461 19.16 7.69 18.97
N ILE A 462 19.22 6.38 19.21
CA ILE A 462 18.35 5.71 20.18
C ILE A 462 18.66 6.21 21.59
N SER A 463 19.93 6.34 21.96
CA SER A 463 20.31 6.87 23.28
C SER A 463 19.88 8.34 23.44
N LYS A 464 20.06 9.17 22.41
CA LYS A 464 19.55 10.55 22.43
C LYS A 464 18.03 10.62 22.56
N ALA A 465 17.32 9.76 21.82
CA ALA A 465 15.86 9.70 21.89
C ALA A 465 15.41 9.26 23.29
N LEU A 466 16.03 8.20 23.84
CA LEU A 466 15.77 7.73 25.20
C LEU A 466 16.00 8.80 26.27
N ASP A 467 17.07 9.58 26.15
CA ASP A 467 17.35 10.71 27.06
C ASP A 467 16.24 11.76 27.01
N GLN A 468 15.62 11.98 25.85
CA GLN A 468 14.54 12.96 25.69
C GLN A 468 13.15 12.41 26.04
N THR A 469 12.94 11.11 25.84
CA THR A 469 11.68 10.38 26.05
C THR A 469 11.48 9.98 27.52
N LEU A 470 12.51 9.42 28.17
CA LEU A 470 12.40 8.83 29.52
C LEU A 470 12.78 9.78 30.66
N PHE A 471 13.61 10.81 30.41
CA PHE A 471 14.17 11.66 31.49
C PHE A 471 13.50 13.02 31.67
N LYS A 472 12.35 13.28 31.01
CA LYS A 472 11.49 14.42 31.39
C LYS A 472 10.88 14.26 32.80
N SER A 473 10.94 13.07 33.39
CA SER A 473 10.54 12.78 34.77
C SER A 473 11.74 12.73 35.73
N ASN A 474 12.20 13.91 36.17
CA ASN A 474 12.92 14.20 37.43
C ASN A 474 13.78 13.12 38.11
N VAL A 475 14.77 12.53 37.42
CA VAL A 475 15.87 11.83 38.10
C VAL A 475 17.20 12.21 37.45
N HIS A 476 17.97 13.06 38.11
CA HIS A 476 19.38 13.30 37.80
C HIS A 476 20.20 12.05 38.12
N GLY A 477 20.30 11.15 37.15
CA GLY A 477 21.23 10.02 37.16
C GLY A 477 22.16 10.11 35.96
N ASN A 478 23.16 10.99 36.04
CA ASN A 478 24.23 11.11 35.06
C ASN A 478 25.09 9.83 35.08
N GLY A 479 24.78 8.90 34.20
CA GLY A 479 25.62 7.74 33.91
C GLY A 479 25.41 7.37 32.46
N ASN A 480 26.49 7.44 31.67
CA ASN A 480 26.52 7.08 30.26
C ASN A 480 26.13 5.58 30.12
N LEU A 481 24.82 5.30 30.01
CA LEU A 481 24.33 3.93 29.87
C LEU A 481 24.74 3.44 28.49
N SER A 482 25.31 2.22 28.41
CA SER A 482 25.54 1.62 27.10
C SER A 482 24.21 1.45 26.35
N ASN A 483 24.21 1.61 25.02
CA ASN A 483 23.02 1.48 24.17
C ASN A 483 22.23 0.20 24.48
N LYS A 484 22.95 -0.89 24.75
CA LYS A 484 22.40 -2.19 25.17
C LYS A 484 21.59 -2.13 26.46
N LYS A 485 22.13 -1.50 27.51
CA LYS A 485 21.42 -1.32 28.79
C LYS A 485 20.22 -0.39 28.63
N ALA A 486 20.35 0.65 27.80
CA ALA A 486 19.30 1.61 27.52
C ALA A 486 18.11 0.93 26.80
N ILE A 487 18.40 0.17 25.75
CA ILE A 487 17.41 -0.63 25.00
C ILE A 487 16.76 -1.69 25.90
N LEU A 488 17.53 -2.38 26.75
CA LEU A 488 16.95 -3.36 27.67
C LEU A 488 15.96 -2.70 28.65
N LYS A 489 16.34 -1.57 29.25
CA LYS A 489 15.43 -0.82 30.15
C LYS A 489 14.16 -0.40 29.41
N LEU A 490 14.30 0.04 28.16
CA LEU A 490 13.18 0.44 27.34
C LEU A 490 12.23 -0.73 27.04
N MET A 491 12.76 -1.88 26.64
CA MET A 491 11.96 -3.09 26.40
C MET A 491 11.21 -3.52 27.66
N LEU A 492 11.84 -3.45 28.82
CA LEU A 492 11.21 -3.81 30.10
C LEU A 492 10.12 -2.81 30.49
N ALA A 493 10.36 -1.50 30.35
CA ALA A 493 9.36 -0.47 30.60
C ALA A 493 8.16 -0.60 29.64
N GLN A 494 8.43 -0.89 28.35
CA GLN A 494 7.38 -1.15 27.38
C GLN A 494 6.59 -2.42 27.73
N GLN A 495 7.27 -3.50 28.15
CA GLN A 495 6.61 -4.73 28.58
C GLN A 495 5.68 -4.48 29.78
N GLU A 496 6.15 -3.75 30.79
CA GLU A 496 5.36 -3.40 31.97
C GLU A 496 4.12 -2.55 31.60
N GLN A 497 4.30 -1.51 30.77
CA GLN A 497 3.19 -0.67 30.30
C GLN A 497 2.15 -1.48 29.51
N LEU A 498 2.62 -2.36 28.60
CA LEU A 498 1.73 -3.19 27.79
C LEU A 498 0.99 -4.23 28.65
N GLN A 499 1.63 -4.80 29.67
CA GLN A 499 0.99 -5.72 30.62
C GLN A 499 -0.04 -5.02 31.50
N ALA A 500 0.21 -3.76 31.89
CA ALA A 500 -0.74 -2.93 32.62
C ALA A 500 -1.92 -2.46 31.75
N THR A 501 -1.77 -2.52 30.42
CA THR A 501 -2.80 -2.09 29.48
C THR A 501 -3.93 -3.13 29.42
N SER A 502 -5.01 -2.88 30.16
CA SER A 502 -6.25 -3.65 30.05
C SER A 502 -7.08 -3.19 28.84
N GLY A 503 -7.70 -4.13 28.14
CA GLY A 503 -8.59 -3.79 27.03
C GLY A 503 -9.11 -4.99 26.27
N ASN A 504 -10.33 -4.86 25.76
CA ASN A 504 -10.86 -5.79 24.79
C ASN A 504 -10.12 -5.59 23.45
N TYR A 505 -9.76 -6.69 22.78
CA TYR A 505 -9.11 -6.68 21.46
C TYR A 505 -7.69 -6.07 21.42
N PRO A 506 -6.72 -6.58 22.20
CA PRO A 506 -5.33 -6.10 22.20
C PRO A 506 -4.62 -6.25 20.85
N ASN A 507 -5.24 -6.92 19.87
CA ASN A 507 -4.78 -7.06 18.49
C ASN A 507 -5.05 -5.81 17.61
N LEU A 508 -5.84 -4.84 18.08
CA LEU A 508 -6.32 -3.72 17.25
C LEU A 508 -5.70 -2.36 17.58
N PHE A 509 -5.03 -2.27 18.73
CA PHE A 509 -4.40 -1.03 19.17
C PHE A 509 -2.97 -1.28 19.63
N PHE A 510 -2.22 -0.19 19.72
CA PHE A 510 -0.93 -0.11 20.36
C PHE A 510 -0.93 1.07 21.34
N VAL A 511 0.07 1.11 22.21
CA VAL A 511 0.25 2.16 23.21
C VAL A 511 1.55 2.90 22.91
N ARG A 512 1.55 4.21 23.10
CA ARG A 512 2.75 5.03 22.99
C ARG A 512 3.39 5.18 24.37
N LEU A 513 4.69 5.00 24.46
CA LEU A 513 5.43 5.14 25.72
C LEU A 513 5.48 6.60 26.19
N GLU A 514 5.52 7.55 25.24
CA GLU A 514 5.57 9.00 25.50
C GLU A 514 4.22 9.65 25.78
N ALA A 515 3.12 9.04 25.35
CA ALA A 515 1.82 9.67 25.44
C ALA A 515 1.24 9.43 26.84
N SER A 516 1.62 10.30 27.78
CA SER A 516 1.18 10.18 29.16
C SER A 516 -0.33 10.35 29.27
N GLU A 517 -0.93 11.29 28.53
CA GLU A 517 -2.33 11.68 28.77
C GLU A 517 -2.99 12.30 27.52
N VAL A 518 -4.24 11.94 27.24
CA VAL A 518 -5.07 12.62 26.23
C VAL A 518 -6.31 13.22 26.89
N SER A 519 -6.42 14.54 26.87
CA SER A 519 -7.64 15.23 27.29
C SER A 519 -8.79 14.87 26.34
N ILE A 520 -9.88 14.33 26.89
CA ILE A 520 -11.03 13.87 26.12
C ILE A 520 -12.31 14.59 26.54
N LYS A 521 -13.26 14.69 25.61
CA LYS A 521 -14.61 15.24 25.84
C LYS A 521 -15.68 14.32 25.28
N CYS A 522 -16.90 14.45 25.80
CA CYS A 522 -18.04 13.70 25.32
C CYS A 522 -18.33 14.02 23.86
N GLN A 523 -18.34 13.01 22.99
CA GLN A 523 -18.68 13.19 21.58
C GLN A 523 -20.09 13.79 21.36
N LYS A 524 -21.03 13.54 22.29
CA LYS A 524 -22.43 13.97 22.15
C LYS A 524 -22.67 15.38 22.68
N CYS A 525 -22.26 15.68 23.90
CA CYS A 525 -22.57 16.95 24.57
C CYS A 525 -21.37 17.88 24.74
N ALA A 526 -20.19 17.50 24.24
CA ALA A 526 -18.94 18.26 24.31
C ALA A 526 -18.39 18.55 25.72
N GLU A 527 -19.10 18.17 26.79
CA GLU A 527 -18.59 18.26 28.17
C GLU A 527 -17.29 17.47 28.34
N PRO A 528 -16.31 18.01 29.09
CA PRO A 528 -15.04 17.34 29.32
C PRO A 528 -15.23 16.04 30.11
N PHE A 529 -14.40 15.06 29.79
CA PHE A 529 -14.25 13.81 30.54
C PHE A 529 -12.95 13.85 31.35
N PRO A 530 -12.79 12.94 32.33
CA PRO A 530 -11.48 12.68 32.92
C PRO A 530 -10.48 12.38 31.81
N THR A 531 -9.27 12.93 31.96
CA THR A 531 -8.16 12.71 31.06
C THR A 531 -7.91 11.21 30.88
N ASP A 532 -7.63 10.78 29.66
CA ASP A 532 -7.25 9.41 29.39
C ASP A 532 -5.76 9.21 29.65
N GLU A 533 -5.44 8.67 30.83
CA GLU A 533 -4.07 8.36 31.30
C GLU A 533 -3.44 7.14 30.59
N SER A 534 -4.19 6.46 29.71
CA SER A 534 -3.68 5.31 28.97
C SER A 534 -4.21 5.32 27.54
N PRO A 535 -3.83 6.34 26.74
CA PRO A 535 -4.37 6.53 25.40
C PRO A 535 -3.94 5.37 24.48
N ARG A 536 -4.93 4.81 23.79
CA ARG A 536 -4.75 3.73 22.82
C ARG A 536 -4.79 4.28 21.40
N TRP A 537 -3.97 3.72 20.52
CA TRP A 537 -3.85 4.18 19.12
C TRP A 537 -4.06 3.02 18.16
N ALA A 538 -4.63 3.30 16.99
CA ALA A 538 -4.97 2.25 16.03
C ALA A 538 -3.75 1.69 15.30
N THR A 539 -3.63 0.36 15.22
CA THR A 539 -2.48 -0.29 14.53
C THR A 539 -2.46 0.00 13.03
N ASN A 540 -3.63 0.10 12.40
CA ASN A 540 -3.77 0.40 10.97
C ASN A 540 -3.70 1.91 10.63
N ARG A 541 -3.71 2.77 11.66
CA ARG A 541 -3.64 4.24 11.53
C ARG A 541 -2.88 4.78 12.74
N PRO A 542 -1.54 4.80 12.69
CA PRO A 542 -0.70 5.03 13.87
C PRO A 542 -0.97 6.35 14.61
N ASN A 543 -1.54 7.33 13.91
CA ASN A 543 -1.87 8.66 14.46
C ASN A 543 -3.34 8.80 14.89
N TYR A 544 -4.16 7.75 14.83
CA TYR A 544 -5.57 7.84 15.20
C TYR A 544 -5.80 7.30 16.60
N TYR A 545 -6.34 8.17 17.47
CA TYR A 545 -6.76 7.83 18.82
C TYR A 545 -7.94 6.84 18.79
N TYR A 546 -7.84 5.83 19.63
CA TYR A 546 -8.87 4.81 19.85
C TYR A 546 -9.81 5.29 20.96
N MET A 547 -11.02 5.68 20.59
CA MET A 547 -11.98 6.32 21.50
C MET A 547 -12.27 5.46 22.74
N LYS A 548 -12.23 6.08 23.91
CA LYS A 548 -12.58 5.44 25.19
C LYS A 548 -14.06 5.60 25.48
N LEU A 549 -14.69 4.56 26.02
CA LEU A 549 -16.07 4.66 26.50
C LEU A 549 -16.09 5.11 27.96
N VAL A 550 -16.75 6.23 28.22
CA VAL A 550 -16.80 6.86 29.55
C VAL A 550 -18.25 7.20 29.91
N ARG A 551 -18.58 7.08 31.19
CA ARG A 551 -19.90 7.49 31.70
C ARG A 551 -19.99 9.02 31.72
N CYS A 552 -20.95 9.59 30.99
CA CYS A 552 -21.12 11.04 30.91
C CYS A 552 -22.13 11.54 31.94
N HIS A 553 -21.66 12.38 32.86
CA HIS A 553 -22.48 12.95 33.95
C HIS A 553 -23.21 14.24 33.56
N SER A 554 -23.16 14.67 32.30
CA SER A 554 -23.88 15.85 31.85
C SER A 554 -25.38 15.65 31.91
N LYS A 555 -26.14 16.71 32.19
CA LYS A 555 -27.61 16.70 32.17
C LYS A 555 -28.16 16.18 30.82
N THR A 556 -27.49 16.54 29.72
CA THR A 556 -27.85 16.13 28.35
C THR A 556 -27.66 14.63 28.08
N CYS A 557 -26.69 13.99 28.75
CA CYS A 557 -26.39 12.58 28.58
C CYS A 557 -26.99 11.68 29.66
N ASN A 558 -27.45 12.23 30.79
CA ASN A 558 -28.13 11.54 31.88
C ASN A 558 -27.39 10.27 32.36
N GLY A 559 -26.07 10.36 32.57
CA GLY A 559 -25.28 9.21 33.04
C GLY A 559 -25.04 8.12 31.99
N ALA A 560 -25.40 8.33 30.72
CA ALA A 560 -25.16 7.34 29.67
C ALA A 560 -23.66 7.17 29.37
N GLN A 561 -23.27 5.96 28.97
CA GLN A 561 -21.97 5.71 28.38
C GLN A 561 -21.87 6.39 27.01
N ARG A 562 -20.76 7.10 26.79
CA ARG A 562 -20.49 7.88 25.59
C ARG A 562 -19.02 7.73 25.23
N PHE A 563 -18.72 7.88 23.94
CA PHE A 563 -17.34 7.93 23.49
C PHE A 563 -16.71 9.27 23.89
N GLY A 564 -15.53 9.17 24.49
CA GLY A 564 -14.59 10.26 24.66
C GLY A 564 -13.79 10.45 23.39
N VAL A 565 -13.80 11.66 22.85
CA VAL A 565 -12.97 12.08 21.72
C VAL A 565 -11.93 13.09 22.20
N PRO A 566 -10.75 13.17 21.57
CA PRO A 566 -9.74 14.17 21.92
C PRO A 566 -10.31 15.59 21.92
N VAL A 567 -9.91 16.39 22.89
CA VAL A 567 -10.19 17.83 22.93
C VAL A 567 -9.35 18.55 21.86
N ASP A 568 -8.10 18.13 21.72
CA ASP A 568 -7.14 18.61 20.74
C ASP A 568 -7.58 18.25 19.31
N PRO A 569 -7.82 19.23 18.43
CA PRO A 569 -8.24 18.98 17.05
C PRO A 569 -7.16 18.32 16.19
N ASP A 570 -5.87 18.40 16.57
CA ASP A 570 -4.75 17.82 15.82
C ASP A 570 -4.58 16.32 16.08
N ILE A 571 -5.32 15.77 17.05
CA ILE A 571 -5.36 14.33 17.33
C ILE A 571 -6.58 13.73 16.59
N PRO A 572 -6.39 13.12 15.40
CA PRO A 572 -7.50 12.46 14.73
C PRO A 572 -7.90 11.22 15.53
N TYR A 573 -9.17 10.83 15.43
CA TYR A 573 -9.71 9.68 16.15
C TYR A 573 -10.59 8.82 15.26
N LEU A 574 -10.70 7.54 15.60
CA LEU A 574 -11.56 6.61 14.86
C LEU A 574 -13.02 6.84 15.25
N SER A 575 -13.81 7.43 14.35
CA SER A 575 -15.24 7.62 14.58
C SER A 575 -16.00 6.30 14.39
N ALA A 576 -16.99 6.05 15.25
CA ALA A 576 -17.93 4.94 15.08
C ALA A 576 -18.76 5.02 13.77
N LYS A 577 -18.67 6.12 13.01
CA LYS A 577 -19.31 6.24 11.68
C LYS A 577 -18.44 5.72 10.53
N SER A 578 -17.13 5.49 10.74
CA SER A 578 -16.26 4.91 9.71
C SER A 578 -16.31 3.39 9.75
N GLY A 579 -17.27 2.83 9.01
CA GLY A 579 -17.27 1.46 8.46
C GLY A 579 -16.87 0.32 9.39
N SER A 580 -15.58 -0.05 9.42
CA SER A 580 -15.09 -1.26 10.07
C SER A 580 -14.86 -1.12 11.59
N CYS A 581 -14.61 0.08 12.12
CA CYS A 581 -14.43 0.29 13.57
C CYS A 581 -15.75 0.52 14.33
N SER A 582 -16.86 0.74 13.59
CA SER A 582 -18.17 1.02 14.17
C SER A 582 -18.70 -0.12 15.06
N GLN A 583 -18.52 -1.37 14.64
CA GLN A 583 -19.02 -2.54 15.37
C GLN A 583 -18.16 -2.89 16.58
N LEU A 584 -16.85 -2.66 16.54
CA LEU A 584 -15.95 -2.96 17.66
C LEU A 584 -16.18 -1.98 18.82
N LEU A 585 -16.32 -0.69 18.50
CA LEU A 585 -16.75 0.34 19.45
C LEU A 585 -18.16 0.05 20.00
N GLN A 586 -19.05 -0.52 19.18
CA GLN A 586 -20.38 -0.97 19.64
C GLN A 586 -20.34 -2.22 20.52
N THR A 587 -19.41 -3.16 20.30
CA THR A 587 -19.25 -4.36 21.13
C THR A 587 -18.64 -4.02 22.49
N GLU A 588 -17.64 -3.14 22.54
CA GLU A 588 -17.09 -2.59 23.79
C GLU A 588 -18.17 -1.83 24.58
N ALA A 589 -19.07 -1.11 23.89
CA ALA A 589 -20.25 -0.47 24.49
C ALA A 589 -21.33 -1.45 24.97
N ARG A 590 -21.53 -2.58 24.31
CA ARG A 590 -22.48 -3.61 24.76
C ARG A 590 -22.00 -4.29 26.03
N LEU A 591 -20.74 -4.75 26.06
CA LEU A 591 -20.17 -5.46 27.21
C LEU A 591 -20.09 -4.62 28.49
N SER A 592 -19.94 -3.30 28.35
CA SER A 592 -19.86 -2.37 29.48
C SER A 592 -21.22 -1.85 29.98
N THR A 593 -22.33 -2.17 29.28
CA THR A 593 -23.71 -1.88 29.70
C THR A 593 -24.42 -3.06 30.38
N VAL A 594 -23.85 -4.26 30.33
CA VAL A 594 -24.39 -5.41 31.06
C VAL A 594 -24.02 -5.28 32.53
N ASP A 595 -25.01 -5.04 33.39
CA ASP A 595 -24.82 -5.18 34.84
C ASP A 595 -24.64 -6.68 35.13
N LEU A 596 -23.40 -7.09 35.43
CA LEU A 596 -23.06 -8.49 35.72
C LEU A 596 -23.33 -8.88 37.18
N ARG A 597 -23.82 -7.96 38.04
CA ARG A 597 -24.18 -8.27 39.44
C ARG A 597 -25.27 -9.34 39.61
N PRO A 598 -26.25 -9.53 38.71
CA PRO A 598 -27.19 -10.65 38.79
C PRO A 598 -26.54 -12.02 38.52
N PHE A 599 -25.41 -12.06 37.82
CA PHE A 599 -24.70 -13.31 37.50
C PHE A 599 -23.67 -13.71 38.55
N LEU A 600 -23.30 -12.79 39.46
CA LEU A 600 -22.36 -13.06 40.57
C LEU A 600 -23.04 -13.46 41.88
N THR A 601 -24.37 -13.62 41.90
CA THR A 601 -25.15 -13.98 43.11
C THR A 601 -25.73 -15.40 43.08
N GLN A 602 -25.44 -16.22 42.07
CA GLN A 602 -25.85 -17.63 42.01
C GLN A 602 -24.68 -18.61 42.18
N THR A 603 -23.91 -18.49 43.25
CA THR A 603 -23.04 -19.58 43.76
C THR A 603 -22.85 -19.45 45.28
N LYS A 604 -23.96 -19.53 46.02
CA LYS A 604 -23.95 -19.94 47.42
C LYS A 604 -25.12 -20.88 47.60
N ASP A 605 -24.82 -22.17 47.52
CA ASP A 605 -25.52 -23.26 48.20
C ASP A 605 -24.96 -24.56 47.62
N THR A 606 -23.88 -25.03 48.24
CA THR A 606 -23.55 -26.45 48.27
C THR A 606 -22.63 -26.65 49.48
N ASP A 607 -23.26 -26.99 50.60
CA ASP A 607 -22.60 -27.52 51.79
C ASP A 607 -21.83 -28.79 51.41
N ILE A 608 -20.52 -28.79 51.64
CA ILE A 608 -19.72 -30.01 51.67
C ILE A 608 -19.48 -30.33 53.14
N ILE A 609 -20.14 -31.39 53.60
CA ILE A 609 -19.88 -32.09 54.85
C ILE A 609 -18.50 -32.76 54.71
N ILE A 610 -17.60 -32.47 55.66
CA ILE A 610 -16.36 -33.23 55.86
C ILE A 610 -16.60 -34.14 57.07
N GLU A 611 -16.66 -35.45 56.86
CA GLU A 611 -16.54 -36.44 57.94
C GLU A 611 -15.11 -36.99 57.98
N SER A 612 -14.53 -36.87 59.19
CA SER A 612 -13.38 -37.54 59.83
C SER A 612 -12.18 -37.98 59.00
#